data_AF-A0A5J4L6E6-F1
#
_entry.id   AF-A0A5J4L6E6-F1
#
_cell.length_a   1.000
_cell.length_b   1.000
_cell.length_c   1.000
_cell.angle_alpha   90.00
_cell.angle_beta   90.00
_cell.angle_gamma   90.00
#
_symmetry.space_group_name_H-M   'P 1'
#
loop_
_entity.id
_entity.type
_entity.pdbx_description
1 polymer ?
#
loop_
_entity_poly.entity_id
_entity_poly.type
_entity_poly.pdbx_seq_one_letter_code
_entity_poly.pdbx_strand_id
1 'polypeptide(L)'
;MGDRAIMTTTTSASTTTTGTMTTPTGATTPMGATPDPSAATHPAAAAPGTAPAARRVTGGAAGPAEVPAARRATAGGAVPATGPASATGPASATAPTEEPATAPGTGISADAPGMPSATPATPATSATPHDPCTHGFLPERPPVRSMIGTWTRLDAMARAAAVAPDRETAVALVERAHRAEELSALRQRVSRLSLRNAEAAAMRIAVIAVSCGWCGLDPQAPAAREVADEAFLDLWAAIAHRIDHDQFVALPTLALHNWVPERKPRRHIPIDQLARTEVLVPIVRWAPEGQPLSRLDRLMLAATRLEAHGIWLFRLAETLAGRSPDDSSTPTALRRLVRVQHALRAQLLAEATDLTAAPATPQQRAVLGALAEQGALEPPVLQAAEAVLGIGGRRMGEGRRQLLRRHLPAQHRAWLSAMDRHCAPVRTLAHRGGPDAAVYREAQESLIALRRTYTALVQAAARPAAPPLTAAA
;
A
#
# COMPACT_ATOMS: atom_id res chain seq x y z
N MET A 1 61.08 -2.99 30.13
CA MET A 1 61.86 -2.72 31.36
C MET A 1 61.49 -1.34 31.86
N GLY A 2 61.22 -1.19 33.16
CA GLY A 2 61.22 0.12 33.85
C GLY A 2 59.88 0.87 33.91
N ASP A 3 59.10 0.63 34.97
CA ASP A 3 57.97 1.47 35.38
C ASP A 3 58.42 2.86 35.87
N ARG A 4 57.54 3.86 35.75
CA ARG A 4 56.93 4.49 36.94
C ARG A 4 55.72 5.37 36.62
N ALA A 5 54.67 5.20 37.42
CA ALA A 5 53.45 6.00 37.40
C ALA A 5 53.50 7.16 38.39
N ILE A 6 52.71 8.20 38.15
CA ILE A 6 52.19 9.10 39.19
C ILE A 6 50.69 9.30 38.93
N MET A 7 49.86 8.91 39.91
CA MET A 7 48.44 9.29 39.97
C MET A 7 48.31 10.66 40.63
N THR A 8 47.30 11.43 40.24
CA THR A 8 46.73 12.47 41.10
C THR A 8 45.21 12.46 41.00
N THR A 9 44.58 11.91 42.04
CA THR A 9 43.16 12.10 42.33
C THR A 9 42.94 13.46 42.98
N THR A 10 41.77 14.06 42.79
CA THR A 10 41.30 15.16 43.64
C THR A 10 39.81 14.98 43.91
N THR A 11 39.51 14.61 45.15
CA THR A 11 38.16 14.52 45.71
C THR A 11 37.94 15.73 46.60
N SER A 12 36.77 16.37 46.54
CA SER A 12 36.31 17.29 47.58
C SER A 12 34.79 17.35 47.62
N ALA A 13 34.20 16.66 48.61
CA ALA A 13 33.02 17.13 49.33
C ALA A 13 33.53 17.96 50.54
N SER A 14 32.78 18.81 51.24
CA SER A 14 31.33 19.01 51.45
C SER A 14 31.07 20.54 51.65
N THR A 15 29.87 21.07 51.91
CA THR A 15 29.20 21.01 53.23
C THR A 15 27.81 21.70 53.19
N THR A 16 26.88 21.15 53.97
CA THR A 16 25.52 21.58 54.29
C THR A 16 25.39 23.02 54.82
N THR A 17 24.24 23.67 54.59
CA THR A 17 23.60 24.58 55.57
C THR A 17 22.08 24.54 55.43
N THR A 18 21.40 24.48 56.58
CA THR A 18 19.94 24.38 56.77
C THR A 18 19.24 25.73 56.88
N GLY A 19 17.95 25.80 56.51
CA GLY A 19 17.05 26.92 56.83
C GLY A 19 15.58 26.51 56.71
N THR A 20 14.77 26.78 57.75
CA THR A 20 13.40 26.25 57.90
C THR A 20 12.45 27.35 58.42
N MET A 21 11.14 27.23 58.09
CA MET A 21 10.01 28.09 58.53
C MET A 21 9.99 29.52 57.92
N THR A 22 8.86 30.21 57.74
CA THR A 22 7.50 30.03 58.31
C THR A 22 6.40 30.52 57.34
N THR A 23 5.15 30.05 57.49
CA THR A 23 3.92 30.66 56.92
C THR A 23 3.54 31.97 57.61
N PRO A 24 2.69 32.81 56.98
CA PRO A 24 1.32 32.90 57.52
C PRO A 24 0.17 33.06 56.50
N THR A 25 -0.95 32.50 56.94
CA THR A 25 -2.38 32.80 56.74
C THR A 25 -2.79 34.16 56.16
N GLY A 26 -3.83 34.16 55.31
CA GLY A 26 -4.62 35.36 54.97
C GLY A 26 -5.87 35.03 54.13
N ALA A 27 -7.05 35.01 54.75
CA ALA A 27 -8.34 34.72 54.09
C ALA A 27 -9.25 35.94 54.09
N THR A 28 -10.09 36.13 53.05
CA THR A 28 -11.26 37.01 53.14
C THR A 28 -12.38 36.57 52.19
N THR A 29 -13.48 36.11 52.78
CA THR A 29 -14.85 36.25 52.25
C THR A 29 -15.60 37.11 53.27
N PRO A 30 -16.66 37.86 52.91
CA PRO A 30 -17.98 37.38 53.36
C PRO A 30 -19.17 37.72 52.43
N MET A 31 -20.23 36.90 52.56
CA MET A 31 -21.69 37.21 52.55
C MET A 31 -22.30 38.15 51.48
N GLY A 32 -23.48 37.86 50.92
CA GLY A 32 -24.40 36.74 51.16
C GLY A 32 -25.83 37.01 50.63
N ALA A 33 -26.81 36.25 51.16
CA ALA A 33 -28.27 36.33 50.95
C ALA A 33 -28.90 35.53 49.78
N THR A 34 -29.36 34.31 50.13
CA THR A 34 -30.55 33.62 49.59
C THR A 34 -31.84 34.42 49.94
N PRO A 35 -33.00 34.21 49.29
CA PRO A 35 -33.84 33.05 49.64
C PRO A 35 -34.60 32.34 48.47
N ASP A 36 -34.79 31.04 48.65
CA ASP A 36 -35.82 30.16 48.06
C ASP A 36 -37.14 30.32 48.89
N PRO A 37 -38.29 29.59 48.72
CA PRO A 37 -38.56 28.39 47.90
C PRO A 37 -39.95 28.30 47.20
N SER A 38 -40.14 27.26 46.37
CA SER A 38 -41.35 26.38 46.30
C SER A 38 -41.18 25.30 45.21
N ALA A 39 -41.06 24.01 45.56
CA ALA A 39 -42.16 23.01 45.57
C ALA A 39 -42.86 22.86 44.19
N ALA A 40 -42.95 21.71 43.51
CA ALA A 40 -43.31 20.34 43.93
C ALA A 40 -43.15 19.36 42.71
N THR A 41 -43.15 18.01 42.75
CA THR A 41 -43.02 16.98 43.81
C THR A 41 -42.88 15.57 43.15
N HIS A 42 -42.22 14.61 43.82
CA HIS A 42 -42.11 13.16 43.48
C HIS A 42 -43.35 12.35 43.98
N PRO A 43 -43.47 11.00 43.89
CA PRO A 43 -42.70 9.94 43.19
C PRO A 43 -43.58 8.97 42.37
N ALA A 44 -43.01 7.90 41.81
CA ALA A 44 -43.41 6.51 42.10
C ALA A 44 -42.49 5.49 41.40
N ALA A 45 -42.19 4.38 42.07
CA ALA A 45 -41.38 3.28 41.55
C ALA A 45 -42.27 2.06 41.22
N ALA A 46 -41.84 1.22 40.27
CA ALA A 46 -42.00 -0.23 40.32
C ALA A 46 -41.26 -0.93 39.16
N ALA A 47 -40.34 -1.85 39.51
CA ALA A 47 -40.12 -3.07 38.74
C ALA A 47 -40.83 -4.20 39.53
N PRO A 48 -41.37 -5.26 38.90
CA PRO A 48 -40.48 -6.31 38.40
C PRO A 48 -40.93 -7.08 37.14
N GLY A 49 -39.92 -7.65 36.45
CA GLY A 49 -39.92 -9.02 35.91
C GLY A 49 -41.02 -9.51 34.94
N THR A 50 -40.62 -9.79 33.70
CA THR A 50 -41.08 -11.02 33.03
C THR A 50 -40.06 -11.48 31.97
N ALA A 51 -39.69 -12.76 31.99
CA ALA A 51 -38.91 -13.40 30.94
C ALA A 51 -39.84 -14.16 29.98
N PRO A 52 -39.63 -14.11 28.66
CA PRO A 52 -40.26 -15.03 27.72
C PRO A 52 -39.35 -16.23 27.42
N ALA A 53 -39.85 -17.44 27.71
CA ALA A 53 -39.17 -18.68 27.34
C ALA A 53 -39.27 -18.93 25.81
N ALA A 54 -38.13 -19.08 25.13
CA ALA A 54 -38.07 -19.48 23.73
C ALA A 54 -37.88 -21.00 23.59
N ARG A 55 -39.03 -21.69 23.52
CA ARG A 55 -39.28 -23.07 23.07
C ARG A 55 -38.14 -23.73 22.25
N ARG A 56 -37.55 -24.78 22.81
CA ARG A 56 -36.65 -25.71 22.11
C ARG A 56 -37.43 -26.49 21.04
N VAL A 57 -37.00 -26.45 19.79
CA VAL A 57 -37.47 -27.36 18.72
C VAL A 57 -36.26 -28.14 18.20
N THR A 58 -36.38 -29.46 18.23
CA THR A 58 -35.38 -30.43 17.76
C THR A 58 -35.83 -31.07 16.45
N GLY A 59 -34.96 -31.12 15.43
CA GLY A 59 -35.19 -31.98 14.26
C GLY A 59 -34.36 -31.65 13.01
N GLY A 60 -33.60 -32.63 12.51
CA GLY A 60 -33.08 -32.74 11.11
C GLY A 60 -32.11 -31.64 10.66
N ALA A 61 -30.77 -31.80 10.64
CA ALA A 61 -29.95 -32.86 10.05
C ALA A 61 -29.97 -32.93 8.50
N ALA A 62 -29.15 -32.09 7.86
CA ALA A 62 -28.57 -32.31 6.53
C ALA A 62 -27.15 -31.69 6.55
N GLY A 63 -26.12 -32.53 6.36
CA GLY A 63 -24.72 -32.12 6.53
C GLY A 63 -24.12 -31.36 5.33
N PRO A 64 -23.00 -30.64 5.51
CA PRO A 64 -22.29 -30.00 4.41
C PRO A 64 -21.56 -31.03 3.54
N ALA A 65 -21.60 -30.85 2.22
CA ALA A 65 -20.81 -31.65 1.29
C ALA A 65 -19.32 -31.32 1.43
N GLU A 66 -18.50 -32.35 1.65
CA GLU A 66 -17.04 -32.24 1.71
C GLU A 66 -16.46 -31.85 0.34
N VAL A 67 -15.56 -30.87 0.33
CA VAL A 67 -14.68 -30.60 -0.82
C VAL A 67 -13.28 -31.10 -0.45
N PRO A 68 -12.77 -32.18 -1.08
CA PRO A 68 -11.54 -32.82 -0.63
C PRO A 68 -10.29 -32.00 -0.94
N ALA A 69 -9.39 -31.91 0.03
CA ALA A 69 -8.10 -31.25 -0.10
C ALA A 69 -7.13 -32.10 -0.95
N ALA A 70 -6.72 -31.57 -2.11
CA ALA A 70 -5.72 -32.21 -2.97
C ALA A 70 -4.30 -32.09 -2.36
N ARG A 71 -3.83 -33.16 -1.72
CA ARG A 71 -2.47 -33.27 -1.16
C ARG A 71 -1.45 -33.61 -2.25
N ARG A 72 -0.24 -33.04 -2.17
CA ARG A 72 0.89 -33.40 -3.05
C ARG A 72 1.30 -34.87 -2.88
N ALA A 73 1.66 -35.51 -3.99
CA ALA A 73 2.65 -36.57 -4.04
C ALA A 73 3.54 -36.40 -5.29
N THR A 74 4.80 -36.77 -5.18
CA THR A 74 5.82 -36.71 -6.24
C THR A 74 6.41 -38.09 -6.49
N ALA A 75 6.52 -38.52 -7.76
CA ALA A 75 7.67 -39.21 -8.36
C ALA A 75 7.27 -40.13 -9.54
N GLY A 76 8.14 -40.22 -10.56
CA GLY A 76 8.48 -41.50 -11.19
C GLY A 76 7.70 -41.98 -12.42
N GLY A 77 8.19 -41.61 -13.61
CA GLY A 77 8.55 -42.61 -14.64
C GLY A 77 7.52 -43.09 -15.68
N ALA A 78 8.10 -43.62 -16.77
CA ALA A 78 7.51 -44.43 -17.85
C ALA A 78 6.59 -43.75 -18.90
N VAL A 79 7.12 -43.70 -20.13
CA VAL A 79 6.38 -43.61 -21.40
C VAL A 79 5.98 -45.04 -21.82
N PRO A 80 4.83 -45.25 -22.47
CA PRO A 80 4.87 -45.81 -23.82
C PRO A 80 4.00 -45.02 -24.82
N ALA A 81 4.29 -45.21 -26.11
CA ALA A 81 3.63 -44.53 -27.21
C ALA A 81 2.45 -45.36 -27.79
N THR A 82 1.45 -44.67 -28.34
CA THR A 82 0.55 -45.20 -29.38
C THR A 82 -0.07 -44.07 -30.20
N GLY A 83 0.17 -44.08 -31.51
CA GLY A 83 -0.73 -43.52 -32.53
C GLY A 83 -1.22 -44.66 -33.43
N PRO A 84 -1.70 -44.43 -34.67
CA PRO A 84 -1.94 -43.15 -35.35
C PRO A 84 -3.29 -43.07 -36.14
N ALA A 85 -3.62 -41.89 -36.68
CA ALA A 85 -4.36 -41.67 -37.95
C ALA A 85 -4.37 -40.14 -38.22
N SER A 86 -3.67 -39.57 -39.21
CA SER A 86 -3.77 -39.71 -40.68
C SER A 86 -4.97 -38.98 -41.32
N ALA A 87 -4.73 -37.75 -41.79
CA ALA A 87 -5.48 -37.12 -42.87
C ALA A 87 -4.53 -36.20 -43.68
N THR A 88 -4.41 -36.52 -44.97
CA THR A 88 -3.52 -36.04 -46.03
C THR A 88 -3.54 -34.53 -46.35
N GLY A 89 -2.38 -34.00 -46.79
CA GLY A 89 -2.25 -32.76 -47.58
C GLY A 89 -2.63 -32.96 -49.07
N PRO A 90 -2.37 -31.99 -49.98
CA PRO A 90 -1.00 -31.71 -50.51
C PRO A 90 -0.56 -30.22 -50.35
N ALA A 91 0.72 -29.86 -50.19
CA ALA A 91 1.84 -29.81 -51.17
C ALA A 91 1.67 -28.69 -52.24
N SER A 92 2.69 -27.96 -52.73
CA SER A 92 4.12 -27.77 -52.38
C SER A 92 4.67 -26.61 -53.23
N ALA A 93 5.68 -25.86 -52.76
CA ALA A 93 6.65 -25.15 -53.64
C ALA A 93 7.90 -24.71 -52.85
N THR A 94 9.07 -24.84 -53.47
CA THR A 94 10.40 -24.62 -52.87
C THR A 94 11.01 -23.27 -53.33
N ALA A 95 11.99 -22.75 -52.60
CA ALA A 95 12.76 -21.55 -52.95
C ALA A 95 13.64 -21.74 -54.23
N PRO A 96 14.29 -20.67 -54.73
CA PRO A 96 15.66 -20.40 -54.24
C PRO A 96 16.06 -18.92 -54.11
N THR A 97 17.24 -18.76 -53.51
CA THR A 97 18.08 -17.55 -53.35
C THR A 97 18.61 -17.01 -54.68
N GLU A 98 18.80 -15.69 -54.79
CA GLU A 98 19.84 -15.10 -55.65
C GLU A 98 20.33 -13.72 -55.15
N GLU A 99 21.64 -13.49 -55.27
CA GLU A 99 22.36 -12.22 -55.04
C GLU A 99 22.99 -11.83 -56.38
N PRO A 100 23.11 -10.53 -56.73
CA PRO A 100 24.49 -10.08 -56.98
C PRO A 100 24.80 -8.62 -56.59
N ALA A 101 26.07 -8.47 -56.25
CA ALA A 101 26.80 -7.27 -55.89
C ALA A 101 27.13 -6.27 -57.04
N THR A 102 27.58 -5.07 -56.59
CA THR A 102 28.57 -4.16 -57.21
C THR A 102 28.12 -3.04 -58.18
N ALA A 103 28.76 -1.87 -58.01
CA ALA A 103 28.56 -0.60 -58.74
C ALA A 103 29.44 -0.48 -60.02
N PRO A 104 29.42 0.66 -60.76
CA PRO A 104 30.42 1.72 -60.46
C PRO A 104 30.07 3.19 -60.85
N GLY A 105 30.71 4.17 -60.17
CA GLY A 105 31.08 5.52 -60.67
C GLY A 105 29.95 6.51 -61.07
N THR A 106 30.17 7.83 -61.19
CA THR A 106 31.30 8.72 -60.85
C THR A 106 30.78 10.16 -60.84
N GLY A 107 31.24 11.06 -59.96
CA GLY A 107 30.79 12.47 -60.00
C GLY A 107 31.20 13.32 -58.81
N ILE A 108 32.44 13.83 -58.82
CA ILE A 108 32.93 14.80 -57.83
C ILE A 108 32.62 16.23 -58.31
N SER A 109 32.12 17.09 -57.42
CA SER A 109 32.25 18.55 -57.48
C SER A 109 32.07 19.14 -56.08
N ALA A 110 32.76 20.24 -55.79
CA ALA A 110 33.09 20.68 -54.43
C ALA A 110 32.36 21.96 -53.96
N ASP A 111 32.47 22.20 -52.64
CA ASP A 111 32.39 23.46 -51.89
C ASP A 111 31.25 24.47 -52.10
N ALA A 112 30.39 24.59 -51.07
CA ALA A 112 30.07 25.88 -50.44
C ALA A 112 29.53 25.67 -49.01
N PRO A 113 29.93 26.45 -47.98
CA PRO A 113 29.46 26.29 -46.60
C PRO A 113 28.20 27.14 -46.31
N GLY A 114 27.17 26.55 -45.71
CA GLY A 114 25.96 27.29 -45.34
C GLY A 114 24.99 26.57 -44.41
N MET A 115 25.00 26.98 -43.13
CA MET A 115 23.95 26.79 -42.10
C MET A 115 23.46 25.36 -41.78
N PRO A 116 23.46 24.94 -40.49
CA PRO A 116 22.81 23.68 -40.09
C PRO A 116 21.29 23.83 -40.19
N SER A 117 20.70 23.21 -41.22
CA SER A 117 19.25 23.06 -41.31
C SER A 117 18.76 22.22 -40.13
N ALA A 118 17.90 22.79 -39.29
CA ALA A 118 17.42 22.15 -38.08
C ALA A 118 16.50 20.98 -38.44
N THR A 119 17.04 19.76 -38.46
CA THR A 119 16.24 18.53 -38.50
C THR A 119 15.28 18.55 -37.31
N PRO A 120 13.96 18.58 -37.49
CA PRO A 120 13.04 18.55 -36.37
C PRO A 120 13.24 17.22 -35.64
N ALA A 121 13.60 17.30 -34.36
CA ALA A 121 13.79 16.12 -33.53
C ALA A 121 12.50 15.30 -33.55
N THR A 122 12.58 14.06 -34.03
CA THR A 122 11.50 13.08 -33.95
C THR A 122 10.99 13.08 -32.50
N PRO A 123 9.73 13.44 -32.24
CA PRO A 123 9.25 13.53 -30.86
C PRO A 123 9.41 12.16 -30.20
N ALA A 124 9.88 12.18 -28.95
CA ALA A 124 10.12 10.97 -28.18
C ALA A 124 8.90 10.04 -28.28
N THR A 125 9.16 8.75 -28.52
CA THR A 125 8.13 7.70 -28.58
C THR A 125 7.13 7.91 -27.46
N SER A 126 5.91 8.31 -27.83
CA SER A 126 4.82 8.51 -26.89
C SER A 126 4.65 7.22 -26.10
N ALA A 127 4.94 7.27 -24.80
CA ALA A 127 4.60 6.18 -23.91
C ALA A 127 3.10 5.93 -24.10
N THR A 128 2.74 4.71 -24.53
CA THR A 128 1.35 4.32 -24.70
C THR A 128 0.61 4.67 -23.41
N PRO A 129 -0.47 5.46 -23.46
CA PRO A 129 -1.13 5.93 -22.25
C PRO A 129 -1.51 4.72 -21.42
N HIS A 130 -1.01 4.70 -20.19
CA HIS A 130 -1.13 3.59 -19.26
C HIS A 130 -2.63 3.37 -18.97
N ASP A 131 -3.19 2.29 -19.51
CA ASP A 131 -4.61 1.99 -19.34
C ASP A 131 -4.85 1.33 -17.96
N PRO A 132 -5.53 2.02 -17.02
CA PRO A 132 -5.80 1.44 -15.71
C PRO A 132 -6.80 0.26 -15.76
N CYS A 133 -7.52 0.03 -16.86
CA CYS A 133 -8.36 -1.15 -17.04
C CYS A 133 -7.56 -2.44 -17.33
N THR A 134 -6.27 -2.31 -17.69
CA THR A 134 -5.37 -3.42 -17.98
C THR A 134 -4.79 -4.08 -16.71
N HIS A 135 -4.47 -3.32 -15.67
CA HIS A 135 -3.84 -3.82 -14.43
C HIS A 135 -4.30 -3.14 -13.13
N GLY A 136 -5.27 -2.21 -13.19
CA GLY A 136 -5.72 -1.43 -12.03
C GLY A 136 -4.63 -0.47 -11.56
N PHE A 137 -4.39 -0.43 -10.25
CA PHE A 137 -3.30 0.38 -9.67
C PHE A 137 -1.94 -0.33 -9.62
N LEU A 138 -1.87 -1.63 -9.96
CA LEU A 138 -0.60 -2.39 -9.96
C LEU A 138 0.35 -1.89 -11.07
N PRO A 139 1.68 -2.00 -10.89
CA PRO A 139 2.62 -1.71 -11.98
C PRO A 139 2.46 -2.73 -13.12
N GLU A 140 2.76 -2.34 -14.37
CA GLU A 140 2.61 -3.21 -15.56
C GLU A 140 3.41 -4.54 -15.47
N ARG A 141 4.49 -4.53 -14.68
CA ARG A 141 5.47 -5.62 -14.57
C ARG A 141 5.75 -5.90 -13.10
N PRO A 142 6.14 -7.13 -12.74
CA PRO A 142 6.55 -7.46 -11.39
C PRO A 142 7.63 -6.49 -10.87
N PRO A 143 7.50 -5.96 -9.64
CA PRO A 143 8.48 -5.06 -9.06
C PRO A 143 9.90 -5.62 -9.05
N VAL A 144 10.90 -4.72 -9.04
CA VAL A 144 12.31 -5.11 -9.13
C VAL A 144 12.79 -5.70 -7.79
N ARG A 145 13.05 -7.01 -7.78
CA ARG A 145 13.45 -7.78 -6.59
C ARG A 145 14.77 -7.32 -5.96
N SER A 146 15.73 -6.90 -6.77
CA SER A 146 17.05 -6.46 -6.30
C SER A 146 17.56 -5.33 -7.18
N MET A 147 18.04 -4.26 -6.56
CA MET A 147 18.75 -3.18 -7.26
C MET A 147 20.14 -3.67 -7.71
N ILE A 148 20.70 -3.06 -8.76
CA ILE A 148 22.00 -3.44 -9.33
C ILE A 148 23.02 -2.30 -9.31
N GLY A 149 24.30 -2.65 -9.45
CA GLY A 149 25.40 -1.68 -9.49
C GLY A 149 25.47 -0.85 -8.21
N THR A 150 25.51 0.47 -8.35
CA THR A 150 25.65 1.41 -7.22
C THR A 150 24.41 1.48 -6.32
N TRP A 151 23.25 0.99 -6.81
CA TRP A 151 21.98 1.02 -6.08
C TRP A 151 21.78 -0.15 -5.12
N THR A 152 22.70 -1.13 -5.10
CA THR A 152 22.69 -2.23 -4.12
C THR A 152 22.78 -1.72 -2.69
N ARG A 153 23.50 -0.61 -2.44
CA ARG A 153 23.60 0.03 -1.13
C ARG A 153 22.25 0.53 -0.61
N LEU A 154 21.39 1.07 -1.50
CA LEU A 154 20.01 1.47 -1.15
C LEU A 154 19.14 0.25 -0.80
N ASP A 155 19.30 -0.88 -1.51
CA ASP A 155 18.58 -2.13 -1.18
C ASP A 155 19.02 -2.69 0.18
N ALA A 156 20.33 -2.68 0.47
CA ALA A 156 20.88 -3.11 1.76
C ALA A 156 20.46 -2.20 2.92
N MET A 157 20.51 -0.87 2.74
CA MET A 157 20.06 0.11 3.73
C MET A 157 18.56 -0.01 4.02
N ALA A 158 17.72 -0.22 2.99
CA ALA A 158 16.29 -0.45 3.19
C ALA A 158 16.00 -1.75 3.95
N ARG A 159 16.73 -2.84 3.67
CA ARG A 159 16.63 -4.08 4.45
C ARG A 159 17.03 -3.87 5.91
N ALA A 160 18.16 -3.22 6.16
CA ALA A 160 18.65 -2.94 7.50
C ALA A 160 17.68 -2.03 8.29
N ALA A 161 17.12 -1.00 7.66
CA ALA A 161 16.14 -0.10 8.29
C ALA A 161 14.80 -0.80 8.58
N ALA A 162 14.37 -1.75 7.73
CA ALA A 162 13.13 -2.50 7.96
C ALA A 162 13.20 -3.46 9.16
N VAL A 163 14.39 -4.02 9.44
CA VAL A 163 14.60 -4.98 10.55
C VAL A 163 15.34 -4.37 11.75
N ALA A 164 15.39 -3.04 11.83
CA ALA A 164 15.89 -2.34 13.00
C ALA A 164 15.09 -2.72 14.27
N PRO A 165 15.66 -2.51 15.48
CA PRO A 165 14.93 -2.68 16.74
C PRO A 165 14.02 -1.48 17.05
N ASP A 166 14.45 -0.28 16.66
CA ASP A 166 13.86 1.02 17.00
C ASP A 166 14.11 2.07 15.90
N ARG A 167 13.52 3.26 16.10
CA ARG A 167 13.59 4.39 15.16
C ARG A 167 14.99 4.96 15.08
N GLU A 168 15.64 5.11 16.23
CA GLU A 168 16.94 5.72 16.42
C GLU A 168 18.02 4.93 15.67
N THR A 169 17.98 3.60 15.74
CA THR A 169 18.85 2.70 14.98
C THR A 169 18.60 2.82 13.47
N ALA A 170 17.35 3.00 13.03
CA ALA A 170 17.04 3.21 11.61
C ALA A 170 17.60 4.57 11.10
N VAL A 171 17.46 5.65 11.89
CA VAL A 171 18.04 6.96 11.57
C VAL A 171 19.57 6.90 11.50
N ALA A 172 20.22 6.22 12.46
CA ALA A 172 21.67 6.05 12.49
C ALA A 172 22.25 5.29 11.29
N LEU A 173 21.45 4.51 10.55
CA LEU A 173 21.84 3.93 9.25
C LEU A 173 21.90 5.00 8.15
N VAL A 174 20.94 5.92 8.12
CA VAL A 174 20.89 7.02 7.15
C VAL A 174 22.04 8.01 7.39
N GLU A 175 22.29 8.39 8.64
CA GLU A 175 23.42 9.25 9.03
C GLU A 175 24.79 8.62 8.69
N ARG A 176 24.89 7.28 8.74
CA ARG A 176 26.09 6.56 8.32
C ARG A 176 26.27 6.58 6.80
N ALA A 177 25.17 6.41 6.06
CA ALA A 177 25.17 6.51 4.60
C ALA A 177 25.46 7.96 4.12
N HIS A 178 25.01 8.98 4.85
CA HIS A 178 25.40 10.37 4.62
C HIS A 178 26.91 10.55 4.80
N ARG A 179 27.45 10.18 5.96
CA ARG A 179 28.89 10.33 6.27
C ARG A 179 29.83 9.55 5.34
N ALA A 180 29.32 8.50 4.69
CA ALA A 180 30.04 7.75 3.65
C ALA A 180 29.73 8.25 2.21
N GLU A 181 29.14 9.44 2.07
CA GLU A 181 28.75 10.12 0.82
C GLU A 181 27.80 9.33 -0.10
N GLU A 182 27.18 8.25 0.41
CA GLU A 182 26.40 7.33 -0.40
C GLU A 182 25.12 7.98 -0.92
N LEU A 183 24.44 8.78 -0.08
CA LEU A 183 23.21 9.47 -0.42
C LEU A 183 23.44 10.46 -1.57
N SER A 184 24.49 11.27 -1.47
CA SER A 184 24.93 12.21 -2.52
C SER A 184 25.32 11.48 -3.82
N ALA A 185 26.05 10.37 -3.71
CA ALA A 185 26.46 9.56 -4.86
C ALA A 185 25.28 8.81 -5.55
N LEU A 186 24.19 8.53 -4.82
CA LEU A 186 22.93 8.04 -5.38
C LEU A 186 22.14 9.18 -6.02
N ARG A 187 22.05 10.33 -5.35
CA ARG A 187 21.34 11.55 -5.78
C ARG A 187 21.80 12.06 -7.15
N GLN A 188 23.10 12.03 -7.41
CA GLN A 188 23.69 12.39 -8.72
C GLN A 188 23.34 11.42 -9.85
N ARG A 189 22.90 10.19 -9.53
CA ARG A 189 22.64 9.12 -10.50
C ARG A 189 21.15 8.89 -10.78
N VAL A 190 20.24 9.56 -10.07
CA VAL A 190 18.76 9.42 -10.24
C VAL A 190 18.32 9.64 -11.69
N SER A 191 18.91 10.63 -12.39
CA SER A 191 18.61 10.92 -13.80
C SER A 191 18.89 9.77 -14.76
N ARG A 192 19.78 8.84 -14.38
CA ARG A 192 20.16 7.65 -15.16
C ARG A 192 19.25 6.44 -14.88
N LEU A 193 18.34 6.53 -13.92
CA LEU A 193 17.36 5.46 -13.67
C LEU A 193 16.30 5.42 -14.77
N SER A 194 16.01 4.23 -15.28
CA SER A 194 14.75 3.95 -15.97
C SER A 194 13.59 4.07 -14.97
N LEU A 195 12.38 4.41 -15.46
CA LEU A 195 11.19 4.60 -14.61
C LEU A 195 10.97 3.42 -13.65
N ARG A 196 11.00 2.19 -14.16
CA ARG A 196 10.87 0.94 -13.36
C ARG A 196 11.92 0.81 -12.24
N ASN A 197 13.14 1.29 -12.45
CA ASN A 197 14.18 1.28 -11.41
C ASN A 197 14.04 2.49 -10.46
N ALA A 198 13.45 3.58 -10.90
CA ALA A 198 13.08 4.71 -10.04
C ALA A 198 11.91 4.36 -9.10
N GLU A 199 10.86 3.67 -9.58
CA GLU A 199 9.81 3.08 -8.75
C GLU A 199 10.38 2.12 -7.70
N ALA A 200 11.33 1.27 -8.12
CA ALA A 200 12.02 0.35 -7.24
C ALA A 200 12.84 1.08 -6.15
N ALA A 201 13.52 2.17 -6.51
CA ALA A 201 14.22 3.02 -5.56
C ALA A 201 13.24 3.76 -4.63
N ALA A 202 12.12 4.27 -5.14
CA ALA A 202 11.08 4.95 -4.37
C ALA A 202 10.47 4.03 -3.30
N MET A 203 10.18 2.77 -3.62
CA MET A 203 9.75 1.79 -2.62
C MET A 203 10.76 1.65 -1.47
N ARG A 204 12.06 1.64 -1.78
CA ARG A 204 13.14 1.48 -0.78
C ARG A 204 13.36 2.75 0.06
N ILE A 205 13.25 3.93 -0.54
CA ILE A 205 13.18 5.20 0.19
C ILE A 205 11.96 5.22 1.11
N ALA A 206 10.79 4.74 0.65
CA ALA A 206 9.58 4.68 1.46
C ALA A 206 9.73 3.72 2.66
N VAL A 207 10.39 2.58 2.49
CA VAL A 207 10.76 1.69 3.61
C VAL A 207 11.61 2.43 4.64
N ILE A 208 12.70 3.08 4.19
CA ILE A 208 13.65 3.79 5.08
C ILE A 208 12.94 4.92 5.82
N ALA A 209 12.22 5.78 5.10
CA ALA A 209 11.50 6.92 5.68
C ALA A 209 10.48 6.48 6.72
N VAL A 210 9.71 5.43 6.44
CA VAL A 210 8.73 4.87 7.39
C VAL A 210 9.42 4.29 8.62
N SER A 211 10.49 3.51 8.46
CA SER A 211 11.27 2.98 9.59
C SER A 211 11.92 4.06 10.47
N CYS A 212 12.31 5.18 9.86
CA CYS A 212 12.86 6.36 10.55
C CYS A 212 11.79 7.27 11.17
N GLY A 213 10.51 6.92 11.07
CA GLY A 213 9.40 7.74 11.59
C GLY A 213 9.13 9.03 10.79
N TRP A 214 9.66 9.15 9.58
CA TRP A 214 9.43 10.26 8.65
C TRP A 214 8.23 10.01 7.71
N CYS A 215 7.28 9.16 8.11
CA CYS A 215 6.03 9.01 7.40
C CYS A 215 5.31 10.37 7.31
N GLY A 216 4.74 10.70 6.15
CA GLY A 216 3.96 11.92 5.93
C GLY A 216 4.75 13.23 5.90
N LEU A 217 6.07 13.17 6.10
CA LEU A 217 6.99 14.30 5.89
C LEU A 217 7.03 14.66 4.40
N ASP A 218 6.91 15.95 4.10
CA ASP A 218 7.13 16.48 2.75
C ASP A 218 8.62 16.77 2.57
N PRO A 219 9.35 16.06 1.69
CA PRO A 219 10.79 16.27 1.50
C PRO A 219 11.13 17.64 0.89
N GLN A 220 10.14 18.46 0.51
CA GLN A 220 10.34 19.84 0.04
C GLN A 220 9.95 20.91 1.06
N ALA A 221 9.31 20.55 2.18
CA ALA A 221 8.96 21.51 3.21
C ALA A 221 10.19 21.94 4.03
N PRO A 222 10.39 23.23 4.36
CA PRO A 222 11.53 23.67 5.18
C PRO A 222 11.65 22.94 6.52
N ALA A 223 10.53 22.73 7.22
CA ALA A 223 10.46 22.02 8.50
C ALA A 223 10.90 20.54 8.42
N ALA A 224 10.98 19.95 7.22
CA ALA A 224 11.50 18.59 7.07
C ALA A 224 12.99 18.48 7.46
N ARG A 225 13.76 19.54 7.19
CA ARG A 225 15.21 19.60 7.46
C ARG A 225 15.54 19.66 8.96
N GLU A 226 14.54 19.98 9.80
CA GLU A 226 14.65 19.94 11.26
C GLU A 226 14.51 18.52 11.83
N VAL A 227 13.99 17.58 11.03
CA VAL A 227 13.55 16.24 11.50
C VAL A 227 14.24 15.09 10.77
N ALA A 228 14.77 15.33 9.57
CA ALA A 228 15.36 14.31 8.70
C ALA A 228 16.64 14.80 8.00
N ASP A 229 17.50 13.84 7.65
CA ASP A 229 18.79 14.08 6.99
C ASP A 229 18.65 14.78 5.63
N GLU A 230 19.33 15.91 5.43
CA GLU A 230 19.18 16.74 4.23
C GLU A 230 19.58 16.00 2.93
N ALA A 231 20.64 15.19 2.96
CA ALA A 231 21.06 14.41 1.78
C ALA A 231 20.07 13.26 1.46
N PHE A 232 19.40 12.71 2.48
CA PHE A 232 18.30 11.78 2.29
C PHE A 232 17.06 12.47 1.69
N LEU A 233 16.70 13.66 2.17
CA LEU A 233 15.59 14.44 1.62
C LEU A 233 15.83 14.82 0.15
N ASP A 234 17.05 15.24 -0.20
CA ASP A 234 17.43 15.52 -1.59
C ASP A 234 17.31 14.29 -2.49
N LEU A 235 17.75 13.12 -2.01
CA LEU A 235 17.62 11.85 -2.72
C LEU A 235 16.15 11.45 -2.90
N TRP A 236 15.34 11.60 -1.85
CA TRP A 236 13.90 11.34 -1.87
C TRP A 236 13.20 12.25 -2.89
N ALA A 237 13.40 13.57 -2.80
CA ALA A 237 12.81 14.56 -3.71
C ALA A 237 13.16 14.30 -5.17
N ALA A 238 14.43 13.99 -5.47
CA ALA A 238 14.86 13.68 -6.83
C ALA A 238 14.21 12.40 -7.37
N ILE A 239 14.05 11.36 -6.54
CA ILE A 239 13.34 10.14 -6.92
C ILE A 239 11.85 10.43 -7.13
N ALA A 240 11.22 11.27 -6.30
CA ALA A 240 9.81 11.64 -6.38
C ALA A 240 9.50 12.33 -7.71
N HIS A 241 10.32 13.33 -8.04
CA HIS A 241 10.29 14.01 -9.34
C HIS A 241 10.53 13.03 -10.51
N ARG A 242 11.44 12.06 -10.36
CA ARG A 242 11.73 11.07 -11.42
C ARG A 242 10.56 10.10 -11.71
N ILE A 243 9.66 9.89 -10.76
CA ILE A 243 8.47 9.03 -10.93
C ILE A 243 7.16 9.81 -11.14
N ASP A 244 7.19 11.14 -11.24
CA ASP A 244 6.00 12.00 -11.34
C ASP A 244 5.06 11.89 -10.12
N HIS A 245 5.67 11.90 -8.92
CA HIS A 245 4.97 12.02 -7.63
C HIS A 245 5.35 13.33 -6.93
N ASP A 246 4.34 14.09 -6.50
CA ASP A 246 4.56 15.29 -5.68
C ASP A 246 5.13 14.89 -4.30
N GLN A 247 4.57 13.84 -3.68
CA GLN A 247 5.00 13.29 -2.40
C GLN A 247 4.72 11.79 -2.33
N PHE A 248 5.72 10.91 -2.41
CA PHE A 248 5.54 9.48 -2.14
C PHE A 248 5.96 9.14 -0.70
N VAL A 249 5.01 8.64 0.11
CA VAL A 249 5.19 7.69 1.22
C VAL A 249 3.77 7.36 1.71
N ALA A 250 3.33 6.13 1.47
CA ALA A 250 2.10 5.57 2.03
C ALA A 250 2.10 4.04 1.85
N LEU A 251 1.16 3.33 2.48
CA LEU A 251 0.87 1.93 2.18
C LEU A 251 0.64 1.69 0.69
N PRO A 252 -0.06 2.53 -0.09
CA PRO A 252 -0.07 2.45 -1.56
C PRO A 252 1.31 2.17 -2.19
N THR A 253 2.36 2.94 -1.87
CA THR A 253 3.70 2.72 -2.45
C THR A 253 4.27 1.35 -2.06
N LEU A 254 4.06 0.91 -0.81
CA LEU A 254 4.55 -0.37 -0.31
C LEU A 254 3.73 -1.56 -0.87
N ALA A 255 2.40 -1.48 -0.87
CA ALA A 255 1.51 -2.51 -1.38
C ALA A 255 1.61 -2.69 -2.91
N LEU A 256 1.88 -1.61 -3.66
CA LEU A 256 2.03 -1.67 -5.12
C LEU A 256 3.42 -2.13 -5.57
N HIS A 257 4.49 -1.83 -4.81
CA HIS A 257 5.87 -2.09 -5.25
C HIS A 257 6.73 -2.98 -4.34
N ASN A 258 6.33 -3.29 -3.10
CA ASN A 258 7.09 -4.16 -2.18
C ASN A 258 6.61 -5.61 -2.19
N TRP A 259 6.54 -6.23 -3.36
CA TRP A 259 6.13 -7.62 -3.51
C TRP A 259 6.71 -8.25 -4.78
N VAL A 260 6.93 -9.56 -4.73
CA VAL A 260 7.26 -10.42 -5.88
C VAL A 260 6.65 -11.81 -5.68
N PRO A 261 6.44 -12.60 -6.74
CA PRO A 261 6.16 -14.01 -6.55
C PRO A 261 7.39 -14.69 -5.91
N GLU A 262 7.16 -15.64 -5.00
CA GLU A 262 8.21 -16.42 -4.33
C GLU A 262 9.15 -17.04 -5.36
N ARG A 263 8.55 -17.66 -6.38
CA ARG A 263 9.19 -18.37 -7.49
C ARG A 263 8.95 -17.63 -8.80
N LYS A 264 9.90 -17.69 -9.73
CA LYS A 264 9.70 -17.15 -11.07
C LYS A 264 8.57 -17.95 -11.77
N PRO A 265 7.52 -17.31 -12.30
CA PRO A 265 6.45 -18.02 -13.00
C PRO A 265 6.99 -18.70 -14.26
N ARG A 266 6.49 -19.91 -14.55
CA ARG A 266 6.94 -20.74 -15.69
C ARG A 266 6.46 -20.24 -17.06
N ARG A 267 5.40 -19.42 -17.08
CA ARG A 267 4.80 -18.81 -18.26
C ARG A 267 4.60 -17.32 -18.02
N HIS A 268 4.36 -16.55 -19.07
CA HIS A 268 3.86 -15.19 -18.92
C HIS A 268 2.45 -15.22 -18.30
N ILE A 269 2.23 -14.40 -17.27
CA ILE A 269 0.97 -14.27 -16.55
C ILE A 269 0.75 -12.76 -16.35
N PRO A 270 -0.45 -12.21 -16.65
CA PRO A 270 -0.81 -10.82 -16.35
C PRO A 270 -0.57 -10.48 -14.88
N ILE A 271 -0.17 -9.23 -14.58
CA ILE A 271 0.28 -8.86 -13.24
C ILE A 271 -0.79 -9.03 -12.17
N ASP A 272 -2.04 -8.73 -12.52
CA ASP A 272 -3.21 -8.89 -11.67
C ASP A 272 -3.52 -10.38 -11.40
N GLN A 273 -3.37 -11.25 -12.39
CA GLN A 273 -3.53 -12.69 -12.19
C GLN A 273 -2.38 -13.24 -11.32
N LEU A 274 -1.14 -12.84 -11.60
CA LEU A 274 0.06 -13.25 -10.87
C LEU A 274 -0.04 -12.88 -9.39
N ALA A 275 -0.43 -11.64 -9.07
CA ALA A 275 -0.62 -11.17 -7.70
C ALA A 275 -1.76 -11.88 -6.96
N ARG A 276 -2.73 -12.48 -7.67
CA ARG A 276 -3.83 -13.26 -7.08
C ARG A 276 -3.47 -14.72 -6.87
N THR A 277 -2.85 -15.37 -7.85
CA THR A 277 -2.71 -16.84 -7.87
C THR A 277 -1.39 -17.35 -7.30
N GLU A 278 -0.31 -16.57 -7.36
CA GLU A 278 1.00 -17.01 -6.87
C GLU A 278 1.15 -16.80 -5.36
N VAL A 279 2.11 -17.52 -4.76
CA VAL A 279 2.61 -17.21 -3.42
C VAL A 279 3.48 -15.95 -3.53
N LEU A 280 3.10 -14.89 -2.81
CA LEU A 280 3.83 -13.63 -2.82
C LEU A 280 4.74 -13.52 -1.59
N VAL A 281 5.88 -12.85 -1.78
CA VAL A 281 6.80 -12.46 -0.70
C VAL A 281 7.15 -10.98 -0.86
N PRO A 282 7.32 -10.22 0.23
CA PRO A 282 7.78 -8.84 0.13
C PRO A 282 9.23 -8.79 -0.34
N ILE A 283 9.62 -7.72 -1.04
CA ILE A 283 11.00 -7.56 -1.53
C ILE A 283 11.93 -7.16 -0.37
N VAL A 284 11.50 -6.18 0.41
CA VAL A 284 12.09 -5.78 1.68
C VAL A 284 11.16 -6.24 2.79
N ARG A 285 11.69 -7.04 3.71
CA ARG A 285 10.95 -7.65 4.82
C ARG A 285 11.16 -6.83 6.09
N TRP A 286 10.11 -6.69 6.91
CA TRP A 286 10.24 -6.21 8.28
C TRP A 286 10.49 -7.34 9.29
N ALA A 287 10.17 -8.59 8.94
CA ALA A 287 10.68 -9.76 9.67
C ALA A 287 12.12 -10.11 9.25
N PRO A 288 13.04 -10.38 10.21
CA PRO A 288 14.39 -10.88 9.92
C PRO A 288 14.39 -12.09 8.98
N GLU A 289 15.52 -12.32 8.31
CA GLU A 289 15.70 -13.50 7.46
C GLU A 289 15.59 -14.80 8.28
N GLY A 290 15.04 -15.86 7.67
CA GLY A 290 14.74 -17.12 8.35
C GLY A 290 13.49 -17.11 9.25
N GLN A 291 12.98 -15.95 9.68
CA GLN A 291 11.75 -15.87 10.50
C GLN A 291 10.47 -15.92 9.66
N PRO A 292 9.28 -16.22 10.24
CA PRO A 292 8.00 -16.02 9.57
C PRO A 292 7.75 -14.54 9.25
N LEU A 293 6.92 -14.25 8.25
CA LEU A 293 6.54 -12.88 7.86
C LEU A 293 5.85 -12.15 9.02
N SER A 294 6.16 -10.86 9.20
CA SER A 294 5.54 -10.02 10.23
C SER A 294 4.09 -9.64 9.90
N ARG A 295 3.36 -9.10 10.88
CA ARG A 295 2.02 -8.52 10.65
C ARG A 295 2.03 -7.41 9.60
N LEU A 296 3.09 -6.60 9.57
CA LEU A 296 3.26 -5.53 8.57
C LEU A 296 3.50 -6.13 7.17
N ASP A 297 4.40 -7.11 7.05
CA ASP A 297 4.64 -7.82 5.78
C ASP A 297 3.34 -8.44 5.23
N ARG A 298 2.58 -9.13 6.08
CA ARG A 298 1.29 -9.75 5.70
C ARG A 298 0.23 -8.71 5.35
N LEU A 299 0.17 -7.57 6.05
CA LEU A 299 -0.76 -6.49 5.71
C LEU A 299 -0.43 -5.90 4.31
N MET A 300 0.85 -5.74 3.97
CA MET A 300 1.25 -5.27 2.64
C MET A 300 0.80 -6.26 1.56
N LEU A 301 1.08 -7.55 1.74
CA LEU A 301 0.66 -8.59 0.77
C LEU A 301 -0.86 -8.71 0.64
N ALA A 302 -1.61 -8.61 1.74
CA ALA A 302 -3.07 -8.61 1.73
C ALA A 302 -3.62 -7.40 0.96
N ALA A 303 -2.98 -6.23 1.10
CA ALA A 303 -3.30 -5.04 0.31
C ALA A 303 -2.94 -5.24 -1.18
N THR A 304 -1.76 -5.78 -1.52
CA THR A 304 -1.40 -6.14 -2.91
C THR A 304 -2.46 -7.04 -3.56
N ARG A 305 -2.91 -8.09 -2.85
CA ARG A 305 -3.96 -9.01 -3.33
C ARG A 305 -5.31 -8.30 -3.52
N LEU A 306 -5.63 -7.32 -2.66
CA LEU A 306 -6.84 -6.50 -2.77
C LEU A 306 -6.78 -5.62 -4.03
N GLU A 307 -5.66 -4.95 -4.29
CA GLU A 307 -5.43 -4.17 -5.52
C GLU A 307 -5.52 -5.04 -6.78
N ALA A 308 -4.96 -6.26 -6.73
CA ALA A 308 -5.00 -7.22 -7.83
C ALA A 308 -6.41 -7.72 -8.19
N HIS A 309 -7.30 -7.86 -7.19
CA HIS A 309 -8.73 -8.11 -7.44
C HIS A 309 -9.49 -6.83 -7.81
N GLY A 310 -8.95 -5.67 -7.43
CA GLY A 310 -9.48 -4.34 -7.72
C GLY A 310 -9.67 -4.04 -9.20
N ILE A 311 -8.90 -4.69 -10.09
CA ILE A 311 -9.03 -4.57 -11.55
C ILE A 311 -10.48 -4.79 -12.06
N TRP A 312 -11.27 -5.63 -11.40
CA TRP A 312 -12.67 -5.83 -11.77
C TRP A 312 -13.54 -4.59 -11.52
N LEU A 313 -13.17 -3.74 -10.56
CA LEU A 313 -13.83 -2.45 -10.34
C LEU A 313 -13.56 -1.49 -11.51
N PHE A 314 -12.34 -1.43 -12.03
CA PHE A 314 -11.97 -0.60 -13.18
C PHE A 314 -12.79 -0.99 -14.42
N ARG A 315 -12.83 -2.29 -14.75
CA ARG A 315 -13.62 -2.83 -15.87
C ARG A 315 -15.14 -2.64 -15.70
N LEU A 316 -15.64 -2.51 -14.47
CA LEU A 316 -17.03 -2.15 -14.20
C LEU A 316 -17.27 -0.63 -14.22
N ALA A 317 -16.25 0.18 -13.90
CA ALA A 317 -16.33 1.64 -13.89
C ALA A 317 -16.71 2.18 -15.27
N GLU A 318 -16.16 1.64 -16.35
CA GLU A 318 -16.52 1.99 -17.74
C GLU A 318 -18.00 1.73 -18.06
N THR A 319 -18.63 0.75 -17.40
CA THR A 319 -20.06 0.46 -17.59
C THR A 319 -20.95 1.47 -16.84
N LEU A 320 -20.45 2.11 -15.78
CA LEU A 320 -21.20 3.06 -14.95
C LEU A 320 -20.87 4.53 -15.27
N ALA A 321 -19.68 4.81 -15.78
CA ALA A 321 -19.19 6.14 -16.06
C ALA A 321 -19.98 6.81 -17.19
N GLY A 322 -20.54 8.00 -16.91
CA GLY A 322 -21.24 8.83 -17.90
C GLY A 322 -22.61 8.30 -18.34
N ARG A 323 -23.07 7.18 -17.79
CA ARG A 323 -24.38 6.61 -18.12
C ARG A 323 -25.51 7.27 -17.33
N SER A 324 -26.71 7.26 -17.91
CA SER A 324 -27.91 7.59 -17.16
C SER A 324 -28.16 6.54 -16.07
N PRO A 325 -28.58 6.94 -14.85
CA PRO A 325 -29.04 5.99 -13.84
C PRO A 325 -30.21 5.10 -14.32
N ASP A 326 -30.93 5.55 -15.35
CA ASP A 326 -32.05 4.86 -16.00
C ASP A 326 -31.62 3.91 -17.15
N ASP A 327 -30.31 3.77 -17.43
CA ASP A 327 -29.79 2.79 -18.39
C ASP A 327 -29.97 1.35 -17.85
N SER A 328 -30.54 0.46 -18.65
CA SER A 328 -30.82 -0.95 -18.31
C SER A 328 -29.58 -1.77 -17.90
N SER A 329 -28.39 -1.33 -18.29
CA SER A 329 -27.11 -1.94 -17.90
C SER A 329 -26.68 -1.57 -16.47
N THR A 330 -27.10 -0.41 -15.95
CA THR A 330 -26.74 0.10 -14.62
C THR A 330 -27.03 -0.89 -13.48
N PRO A 331 -28.24 -1.44 -13.30
CA PRO A 331 -28.48 -2.43 -12.24
C PRO A 331 -27.69 -3.72 -12.43
N THR A 332 -27.38 -4.12 -13.67
CA THR A 332 -26.55 -5.29 -13.95
C THR A 332 -25.09 -5.03 -13.55
N ALA A 333 -24.56 -3.83 -13.80
CA ALA A 333 -23.23 -3.42 -13.35
C ALA A 333 -23.15 -3.31 -11.82
N LEU A 334 -24.17 -2.76 -11.15
CA LEU A 334 -24.22 -2.69 -9.69
C LEU A 334 -24.25 -4.09 -9.03
N ARG A 335 -25.04 -5.05 -9.55
CA ARG A 335 -24.99 -6.46 -9.05
C ARG A 335 -23.63 -7.13 -9.28
N ARG A 336 -22.92 -6.77 -10.35
CA ARG A 336 -21.53 -7.23 -10.57
C ARG A 336 -20.58 -6.60 -9.54
N LEU A 337 -20.71 -5.31 -9.26
CA LEU A 337 -19.94 -4.58 -8.25
C LEU A 337 -20.12 -5.16 -6.84
N VAL A 338 -21.36 -5.44 -6.42
CA VAL A 338 -21.69 -6.12 -5.15
C VAL A 338 -20.91 -7.45 -5.02
N ARG A 339 -20.91 -8.28 -6.07
CA ARG A 339 -20.17 -9.56 -6.08
C ARG A 339 -18.66 -9.38 -5.98
N VAL A 340 -18.09 -8.36 -6.65
CA VAL A 340 -16.66 -8.02 -6.52
C VAL A 340 -16.34 -7.58 -5.09
N GLN A 341 -17.17 -6.72 -4.48
CA GLN A 341 -16.99 -6.27 -3.10
C GLN A 341 -17.08 -7.43 -2.09
N HIS A 342 -17.98 -8.39 -2.29
CA HIS A 342 -18.04 -9.60 -1.46
C HIS A 342 -16.81 -10.50 -1.63
N ALA A 343 -16.30 -10.69 -2.86
CA ALA A 343 -15.08 -11.45 -3.10
C ALA A 343 -13.85 -10.79 -2.43
N LEU A 344 -13.70 -9.48 -2.57
CA LEU A 344 -12.68 -8.67 -1.89
C LEU A 344 -12.78 -8.82 -0.36
N ARG A 345 -13.99 -8.78 0.20
CA ARG A 345 -14.23 -8.94 1.64
C ARG A 345 -13.90 -10.35 2.13
N ALA A 346 -14.31 -11.38 1.39
CA ALA A 346 -14.00 -12.77 1.71
C ALA A 346 -12.49 -13.05 1.72
N GLN A 347 -11.75 -12.46 0.76
CA GLN A 347 -10.29 -12.50 0.74
C GLN A 347 -9.68 -11.87 2.01
N LEU A 348 -10.12 -10.66 2.40
CA LEU A 348 -9.60 -10.01 3.61
C LEU A 348 -9.89 -10.82 4.89
N LEU A 349 -11.02 -11.53 4.95
CA LEU A 349 -11.35 -12.42 6.06
C LEU A 349 -10.43 -13.66 6.08
N ALA A 350 -10.07 -14.21 4.92
CA ALA A 350 -9.14 -15.34 4.83
C ALA A 350 -7.71 -14.96 5.27
N GLU A 351 -7.23 -13.76 4.90
CA GLU A 351 -5.92 -13.24 5.32
C GLU A 351 -5.85 -12.91 6.83
N ALA A 352 -6.99 -12.70 7.50
CA ALA A 352 -7.04 -12.21 8.88
C ALA A 352 -6.48 -13.20 9.92
N THR A 353 -6.73 -14.50 9.76
CA THR A 353 -6.19 -15.55 10.65
C THR A 353 -4.66 -15.58 10.58
N ASP A 354 -4.14 -15.58 9.36
CA ASP A 354 -2.71 -15.65 9.08
C ASP A 354 -1.97 -14.37 9.52
N LEU A 355 -2.61 -13.21 9.37
CA LEU A 355 -2.10 -11.92 9.85
C LEU A 355 -2.13 -11.82 11.38
N THR A 356 -3.18 -12.28 12.06
CA THR A 356 -3.27 -12.19 13.54
C THR A 356 -2.26 -13.12 14.24
N ALA A 357 -2.01 -14.30 13.67
CA ALA A 357 -1.01 -15.25 14.14
C ALA A 357 0.45 -14.83 13.91
N ALA A 358 0.71 -13.87 13.01
CA ALA A 358 2.05 -13.42 12.70
C ALA A 358 2.70 -12.58 13.82
N PRO A 359 4.04 -12.62 13.96
CA PRO A 359 4.77 -11.79 14.93
C PRO A 359 4.71 -10.30 14.57
N ALA A 360 4.80 -9.45 15.59
CA ALA A 360 4.94 -8.00 15.45
C ALA A 360 5.92 -7.43 16.48
N THR A 361 6.91 -6.64 16.02
CA THR A 361 7.83 -5.91 16.90
C THR A 361 7.23 -4.58 17.38
N PRO A 362 7.77 -3.94 18.44
CA PRO A 362 7.38 -2.60 18.83
C PRO A 362 7.53 -1.57 17.70
N GLN A 363 8.64 -1.58 16.96
CA GLN A 363 8.86 -0.67 15.83
C GLN A 363 7.83 -0.89 14.70
N GLN A 364 7.52 -2.13 14.34
CA GLN A 364 6.48 -2.42 13.33
C GLN A 364 5.10 -1.88 13.75
N ARG A 365 4.77 -1.92 15.05
CA ARG A 365 3.53 -1.33 15.58
C ARG A 365 3.58 0.20 15.59
N ALA A 366 4.71 0.82 15.90
CA ALA A 366 4.89 2.27 15.81
C ALA A 366 4.73 2.77 14.36
N VAL A 367 5.36 2.07 13.40
CA VAL A 367 5.20 2.26 11.95
C VAL A 367 3.73 2.18 11.53
N LEU A 368 3.02 1.12 11.95
CA LEU A 368 1.60 0.95 11.63
C LEU A 368 0.73 2.05 12.27
N GLY A 369 1.02 2.46 13.51
CA GLY A 369 0.32 3.55 14.20
C GLY A 369 0.45 4.88 13.45
N ALA A 370 1.68 5.28 13.15
CA ALA A 370 1.95 6.56 12.47
C ALA A 370 1.37 6.60 11.04
N LEU A 371 1.44 5.49 10.29
CA LEU A 371 0.75 5.36 9.00
C LEU A 371 -0.79 5.40 9.14
N ALA A 372 -1.36 4.84 10.23
CA ALA A 372 -2.80 4.85 10.47
C ALA A 372 -3.34 6.25 10.80
N GLU A 373 -2.62 7.00 11.64
CA GLU A 373 -2.92 8.40 11.99
C GLU A 373 -3.02 9.28 10.74
N GLN A 374 -2.07 9.13 9.83
CA GLN A 374 -2.02 9.83 8.54
C GLN A 374 -3.10 9.35 7.55
N GLY A 375 -3.83 8.27 7.86
CA GLY A 375 -4.71 7.56 6.92
C GLY A 375 -3.96 6.86 5.79
N ALA A 376 -2.63 6.88 5.81
CA ALA A 376 -1.74 6.39 4.77
C ALA A 376 -1.80 4.86 4.59
N LEU A 377 -2.59 4.15 5.41
CA LEU A 377 -2.88 2.73 5.27
C LEU A 377 -4.04 2.41 4.31
N GLU A 378 -4.78 3.37 3.74
CA GLU A 378 -5.90 3.05 2.85
C GLU A 378 -5.45 2.63 1.44
N PRO A 379 -5.76 1.41 0.96
CA PRO A 379 -5.41 0.96 -0.39
C PRO A 379 -6.22 1.71 -1.48
N PRO A 380 -5.60 2.10 -2.60
CA PRO A 380 -6.27 2.85 -3.68
C PRO A 380 -7.56 2.22 -4.21
N VAL A 381 -7.67 0.88 -4.22
CA VAL A 381 -8.88 0.16 -4.64
C VAL A 381 -10.13 0.54 -3.83
N LEU A 382 -9.98 0.90 -2.54
CA LEU A 382 -11.12 1.34 -1.72
C LEU A 382 -11.60 2.74 -2.12
N GLN A 383 -10.68 3.63 -2.52
CA GLN A 383 -11.04 4.94 -3.06
C GLN A 383 -11.70 4.82 -4.44
N ALA A 384 -11.24 3.87 -5.28
CA ALA A 384 -11.88 3.57 -6.56
C ALA A 384 -13.31 3.03 -6.39
N ALA A 385 -13.53 2.12 -5.42
CA ALA A 385 -14.87 1.61 -5.13
C ALA A 385 -15.87 2.72 -4.71
N GLU A 386 -15.40 3.73 -3.96
CA GLU A 386 -16.21 4.91 -3.61
C GLU A 386 -16.47 5.83 -4.81
N ALA A 387 -15.45 6.07 -5.65
CA ALA A 387 -15.60 6.87 -6.85
C ALA A 387 -16.62 6.25 -7.82
N VAL A 388 -16.56 4.93 -8.04
CA VAL A 388 -17.48 4.18 -8.91
C VAL A 388 -18.93 4.20 -8.43
N LEU A 389 -19.18 4.31 -7.12
CA LEU A 389 -20.53 4.51 -6.56
C LEU A 389 -20.97 5.99 -6.50
N GLY A 390 -20.16 6.94 -6.98
CA GLY A 390 -20.43 8.37 -6.85
C GLY A 390 -20.35 8.90 -5.42
N ILE A 391 -19.75 8.14 -4.49
CA ILE A 391 -19.56 8.50 -3.06
C ILE A 391 -18.26 9.29 -2.86
N GLY A 392 -17.35 9.27 -3.85
CA GLY A 392 -16.05 9.94 -3.79
C GLY A 392 -16.11 11.47 -3.65
N GLY A 393 -17.12 12.14 -4.23
CA GLY A 393 -17.25 13.60 -4.21
C GLY A 393 -18.19 14.19 -3.15
N ARG A 394 -17.77 15.31 -2.54
CA ARG A 394 -18.58 16.24 -1.72
C ARG A 394 -19.16 15.67 -0.44
N ARG A 395 -18.29 15.32 0.51
CA ARG A 395 -18.61 15.19 1.95
C ARG A 395 -17.50 15.83 2.79
N MET A 396 -17.84 16.36 3.97
CA MET A 396 -16.84 16.84 4.94
C MET A 396 -15.78 15.75 5.17
N GLY A 397 -14.51 16.09 4.92
CA GLY A 397 -13.40 15.12 4.85
C GLY A 397 -12.60 15.14 3.53
N GLU A 398 -12.97 15.98 2.55
CA GLU A 398 -12.24 16.14 1.27
C GLU A 398 -10.75 16.41 1.44
N GLY A 399 -10.36 17.24 2.42
CA GLY A 399 -8.96 17.46 2.77
C GLY A 399 -8.20 16.15 3.05
N ARG A 400 -8.79 15.24 3.85
CA ARG A 400 -8.19 13.92 4.12
C ARG A 400 -8.09 13.07 2.86
N ARG A 401 -9.07 13.10 1.95
CA ARG A 401 -9.04 12.32 0.70
C ARG A 401 -7.99 12.84 -0.29
N GLN A 402 -7.89 14.17 -0.48
CA GLN A 402 -6.85 14.76 -1.32
C GLN A 402 -5.44 14.51 -0.74
N LEU A 403 -5.29 14.57 0.59
CA LEU A 403 -4.06 14.19 1.31
C LEU A 403 -3.66 12.72 1.14
N LEU A 404 -4.59 11.80 0.84
CA LEU A 404 -4.24 10.41 0.52
C LEU A 404 -3.90 10.23 -0.96
N ARG A 405 -4.61 10.91 -1.86
CA ARG A 405 -4.36 10.81 -3.30
C ARG A 405 -2.99 11.35 -3.71
N ARG A 406 -2.41 12.33 -3.00
CA ARG A 406 -1.06 12.88 -3.29
C ARG A 406 0.06 11.82 -3.35
N HIS A 407 -0.16 10.67 -2.70
CA HIS A 407 0.79 9.55 -2.67
C HIS A 407 0.68 8.59 -3.87
N LEU A 408 -0.26 8.85 -4.80
CA LEU A 408 -0.46 8.07 -6.03
C LEU A 408 0.14 8.78 -7.25
N PRO A 409 0.58 8.03 -8.29
CA PRO A 409 1.01 8.60 -9.56
C PRO A 409 -0.03 9.59 -10.13
N ALA A 410 0.41 10.64 -10.81
CA ALA A 410 -0.47 11.67 -11.39
C ALA A 410 -1.61 11.07 -12.24
N GLN A 411 -1.32 10.01 -13.00
CA GLN A 411 -2.31 9.28 -13.82
C GLN A 411 -3.41 8.62 -12.99
N HIS A 412 -3.05 7.95 -11.88
CA HIS A 412 -4.00 7.35 -10.94
C HIS A 412 -4.85 8.42 -10.23
N ARG A 413 -4.25 9.57 -9.88
CA ARG A 413 -4.98 10.73 -9.34
C ARG A 413 -5.99 11.29 -10.35
N ALA A 414 -5.59 11.42 -11.61
CA ALA A 414 -6.43 11.92 -12.69
C ALA A 414 -7.61 10.97 -12.99
N TRP A 415 -7.36 9.65 -13.05
CA TRP A 415 -8.41 8.65 -13.25
C TRP A 415 -9.45 8.67 -12.12
N LEU A 416 -9.01 8.64 -10.85
CA LEU A 416 -9.93 8.75 -9.69
C LEU A 416 -10.77 10.02 -9.76
N SER A 417 -10.15 11.15 -10.11
CA SER A 417 -10.83 12.44 -10.24
C SER A 417 -11.80 12.50 -11.43
N ALA A 418 -11.56 11.73 -12.50
CA ALA A 418 -12.50 11.55 -13.60
C ALA A 418 -13.70 10.68 -13.17
N MET A 419 -13.45 9.57 -12.47
CA MET A 419 -14.52 8.70 -11.96
C MET A 419 -15.43 9.40 -10.96
N ASP A 420 -14.88 10.24 -10.06
CA ASP A 420 -15.69 11.07 -9.15
C ASP A 420 -16.69 11.97 -9.90
N ARG A 421 -16.39 12.40 -11.12
CA ARG A 421 -17.29 13.18 -11.98
C ARG A 421 -18.24 12.27 -12.77
N HIS A 422 -17.70 11.26 -13.44
CA HIS A 422 -18.46 10.44 -14.39
C HIS A 422 -19.45 9.49 -13.70
N CYS A 423 -19.16 9.05 -12.48
CA CYS A 423 -20.03 8.17 -11.70
C CYS A 423 -20.89 8.94 -10.67
N ALA A 424 -20.77 10.26 -10.57
CA ALA A 424 -21.63 11.09 -9.72
C ALA A 424 -23.14 10.89 -9.97
N PRO A 425 -23.65 10.69 -11.21
CA PRO A 425 -25.07 10.42 -11.45
C PRO A 425 -25.59 9.15 -10.77
N VAL A 426 -24.74 8.12 -10.62
CA VAL A 426 -25.10 6.83 -9.98
C VAL A 426 -25.59 7.06 -8.54
N ARG A 427 -25.02 8.06 -7.85
CA ARG A 427 -25.43 8.45 -6.49
C ARG A 427 -26.89 8.87 -6.39
N THR A 428 -27.52 9.33 -7.48
CA THR A 428 -28.94 9.72 -7.47
C THR A 428 -29.89 8.55 -7.21
N LEU A 429 -29.47 7.31 -7.50
CA LEU A 429 -30.20 6.09 -7.15
C LEU A 429 -30.46 5.97 -5.63
N ALA A 430 -29.61 6.58 -4.79
CA ALA A 430 -29.80 6.63 -3.34
C ALA A 430 -31.11 7.31 -2.90
N HIS A 431 -31.66 8.18 -3.75
CA HIS A 431 -32.83 9.01 -3.46
C HIS A 431 -34.09 8.55 -4.23
N ARG A 432 -33.99 7.45 -4.99
CA ARG A 432 -35.09 6.89 -5.78
C ARG A 432 -35.74 5.70 -5.05
N GLY A 433 -36.98 5.39 -5.42
CA GLY A 433 -37.64 4.13 -5.07
C GLY A 433 -37.30 3.01 -6.07
N GLY A 434 -37.74 1.79 -5.78
CA GLY A 434 -37.70 0.66 -6.71
C GLY A 434 -36.46 -0.24 -6.62
N PRO A 435 -36.34 -1.24 -7.54
CA PRO A 435 -35.35 -2.31 -7.45
C PRO A 435 -33.91 -1.80 -7.63
N ASP A 436 -33.67 -0.85 -8.53
CA ASP A 436 -32.31 -0.38 -8.82
C ASP A 436 -31.72 0.44 -7.67
N ALA A 437 -32.58 1.18 -6.95
CA ALA A 437 -32.24 1.84 -5.69
C ALA A 437 -31.99 0.84 -4.54
N ALA A 438 -32.57 -0.36 -4.58
CA ALA A 438 -32.24 -1.43 -3.62
C ALA A 438 -30.86 -2.03 -3.92
N VAL A 439 -30.57 -2.36 -5.19
CA VAL A 439 -29.24 -2.86 -5.62
C VAL A 439 -28.14 -1.82 -5.35
N TYR A 440 -28.41 -0.54 -5.56
CA TYR A 440 -27.46 0.52 -5.23
C TYR A 440 -27.18 0.57 -3.71
N ARG A 441 -28.20 0.48 -2.85
CA ARG A 441 -28.01 0.42 -1.38
C ARG A 441 -27.23 -0.82 -0.94
N GLU A 442 -27.51 -1.98 -1.52
CA GLU A 442 -26.74 -3.22 -1.31
C GLU A 442 -25.24 -3.01 -1.64
N ALA A 443 -24.92 -2.30 -2.73
CA ALA A 443 -23.55 -1.95 -3.09
C ALA A 443 -22.89 -0.95 -2.12
N GLN A 444 -23.66 -0.02 -1.53
CA GLN A 444 -23.15 0.85 -0.46
C GLN A 444 -22.86 0.07 0.82
N GLU A 445 -23.78 -0.81 1.24
CA GLU A 445 -23.66 -1.63 2.44
C GLU A 445 -22.50 -2.63 2.33
N SER A 446 -22.34 -3.27 1.16
CA SER A 446 -21.23 -4.17 0.87
C SER A 446 -19.87 -3.44 0.89
N LEU A 447 -19.80 -2.22 0.34
CA LEU A 447 -18.59 -1.37 0.46
C LEU A 447 -18.30 -0.95 1.92
N ILE A 448 -19.32 -0.56 2.70
CA ILE A 448 -19.15 -0.24 4.12
C ILE A 448 -18.62 -1.46 4.89
N ALA A 449 -19.15 -2.66 4.61
CA ALA A 449 -18.69 -3.90 5.20
C ALA A 449 -17.26 -4.26 4.78
N LEU A 450 -16.89 -4.03 3.51
CA LEU A 450 -15.52 -4.18 3.01
C LEU A 450 -14.54 -3.24 3.73
N ARG A 451 -14.86 -1.94 3.80
CA ARG A 451 -14.04 -0.94 4.52
C ARG A 451 -13.86 -1.30 5.99
N ARG A 452 -14.95 -1.65 6.69
CA ARG A 452 -14.89 -2.10 8.10
C ARG A 452 -14.00 -3.33 8.29
N THR A 453 -14.07 -4.29 7.35
CA THR A 453 -13.23 -5.50 7.37
C THR A 453 -11.75 -5.13 7.20
N TYR A 454 -11.42 -4.23 6.26
CA TYR A 454 -10.05 -3.74 6.09
C TYR A 454 -9.53 -2.96 7.30
N THR A 455 -10.34 -2.05 7.87
CA THR A 455 -9.98 -1.33 9.09
C THR A 455 -9.73 -2.27 10.27
N ALA A 456 -10.53 -3.33 10.43
CA ALA A 456 -10.31 -4.35 11.45
C ALA A 456 -8.99 -5.12 11.23
N LEU A 457 -8.62 -5.40 9.97
CA LEU A 457 -7.34 -6.04 9.63
C LEU A 457 -6.15 -5.14 9.97
N VAL A 458 -6.23 -3.84 9.65
CA VAL A 458 -5.24 -2.82 10.04
C VAL A 458 -5.09 -2.74 11.57
N GLN A 459 -6.21 -2.67 12.29
CA GLN A 459 -6.21 -2.64 13.76
C GLN A 459 -5.61 -3.92 14.36
N ALA A 460 -5.87 -5.08 13.75
CA ALA A 460 -5.28 -6.35 14.17
C ALA A 460 -3.76 -6.40 13.94
N ALA A 461 -3.27 -5.81 12.84
CA ALA A 461 -1.84 -5.67 12.56
C ALA A 461 -1.13 -4.79 13.60
N ALA A 462 -1.74 -3.66 13.96
CA ALA A 462 -1.18 -2.68 14.90
C ALA A 462 -1.30 -3.09 16.39
N ARG A 463 -2.23 -3.99 16.73
CA ARG A 463 -2.46 -4.44 18.12
C ARG A 463 -1.18 -5.03 18.73
N PRO A 464 -0.89 -4.78 20.02
CA PRO A 464 0.12 -5.55 20.75
C PRO A 464 -0.05 -7.05 20.56
N ALA A 465 1.05 -7.80 20.47
CA ALA A 465 0.98 -9.23 20.70
C ALA A 465 0.57 -9.46 22.16
N ALA A 466 -0.35 -10.40 22.41
CA ALA A 466 -0.55 -10.87 23.78
C ALA A 466 0.79 -11.45 24.27
N PRO A 467 1.23 -11.19 25.51
CA PRO A 467 2.39 -11.86 26.05
C PRO A 467 2.12 -13.37 25.97
N PRO A 468 3.13 -14.20 25.58
CA PRO A 468 2.98 -15.64 25.68
C PRO A 468 2.61 -15.97 27.13
N LEU A 469 1.55 -16.74 27.32
CA LEU A 469 1.22 -17.26 28.65
C LEU A 469 2.43 -18.07 29.12
N THR A 470 3.15 -17.52 30.10
CA THR A 470 4.21 -18.26 30.78
C THR A 470 3.58 -19.51 31.37
N ALA A 471 3.95 -20.68 30.85
CA ALA A 471 3.59 -21.94 31.46
C ALA A 471 4.04 -21.87 32.93
N ALA A 472 3.10 -22.07 33.86
CA ALA A 472 3.45 -22.22 35.26
C ALA A 472 4.38 -23.44 35.39
N ALA A 473 5.53 -23.22 36.02
CA ALA A 473 6.53 -24.25 36.29
C ALA A 473 6.11 -25.17 37.45
#